data_AF-A0ABD5Y5J2-F1
#
_entry.id   AF-A0ABD5Y5J2-F1
#
_cell.length_a   1.000
_cell.length_b   1.000
_cell.length_c   1.000
_cell.angle_alpha   90.00
_cell.angle_beta   90.00
_cell.angle_gamma   90.00
#
_symmetry.space_group_name_H-M   'P 1'
#
loop_
_entity.id
_entity.type
_entity.pdbx_description
1 polymer ?
#
loop_
_entity_poly.entity_id
_entity_poly.type
_entity_poly.pdbx_seq_one_letter_code
_entity_poly.pdbx_strand_id
1 'polypeptide(L)' 'MSGWSPPSLHRMVLVGLVPAYAVVVAYALFVHGTLLLGLLPGLIVACAYFLWRLLVALEAIADGVHRLADRQERD' A
#
# COMPACT_ATOMS: atom_id res chain seq x y z
N MET A 1 -11.95 2.37 15.79
CA MET A 1 -13.13 1.64 15.22
C MET A 1 -12.83 0.14 15.20
N SER A 2 -13.84 -0.71 15.34
CA SER A 2 -13.71 -2.17 15.57
C SER A 2 -12.93 -2.94 14.50
N GLY A 3 -11.92 -3.70 14.92
CA GLY A 3 -11.56 -5.00 14.32
C GLY A 3 -11.13 -5.02 12.85
N TRP A 4 -10.75 -3.88 12.27
CA TRP A 4 -10.36 -3.83 10.86
C TRP A 4 -8.97 -4.45 10.67
N SER A 5 -8.91 -5.63 10.06
CA SER A 5 -7.67 -6.21 9.55
C SER A 5 -7.37 -5.56 8.19
N PRO A 6 -6.16 -5.02 7.98
CA PRO A 6 -5.80 -4.46 6.68
C PRO A 6 -6.02 -5.51 5.59
N PRO A 7 -6.67 -5.16 4.47
CA PRO A 7 -6.84 -6.09 3.36
C PRO A 7 -5.45 -6.50 2.87
N SER A 8 -5.12 -7.78 3.03
CA SER A 8 -3.93 -8.36 2.43
C SER A 8 -4.23 -8.62 0.96
N LEU A 9 -3.34 -8.15 0.08
CA LEU A 9 -3.46 -8.43 -1.35
C LEU A 9 -3.44 -9.95 -1.55
N HIS A 10 -4.50 -10.47 -2.16
CA HIS A 10 -4.62 -11.89 -2.43
C HIS A 10 -3.46 -12.34 -3.33
N ARG A 11 -2.72 -13.37 -2.91
CA ARG A 11 -1.45 -13.77 -3.54
C ARG A 11 -1.61 -14.07 -5.04
N MET A 12 -2.77 -14.58 -5.47
CA MET A 12 -3.08 -14.82 -6.88
C MET A 12 -3.16 -13.54 -7.71
N VAL A 13 -3.69 -12.46 -7.14
CA VAL A 13 -3.73 -11.14 -7.81
C VAL A 13 -2.32 -10.62 -8.03
N LEU A 14 -1.44 -10.74 -7.03
CA LEU A 14 -0.03 -10.38 -7.15
C LEU A 14 0.68 -11.21 -8.23
N VAL A 15 0.45 -12.53 -8.27
CA VAL A 15 1.07 -13.43 -9.26
C VAL A 15 0.63 -13.10 -10.69
N GLY A 16 -0.60 -12.62 -10.91
CA GLY A 16 -1.03 -12.17 -12.23
C GLY A 16 -0.57 -10.75 -12.58
N LEU A 17 -0.68 -9.82 -11.62
CA LEU A 17 -0.46 -8.39 -11.85
C LEU A 17 1.02 -8.04 -12.07
N VAL A 18 1.92 -8.64 -11.28
CA VAL A 18 3.36 -8.36 -11.37
C VAL A 18 3.95 -8.70 -12.74
N PRO A 19 3.77 -9.91 -13.30
CA PRO A 19 4.32 -10.23 -14.62
C PRO A 19 3.64 -9.42 -15.73
N ALA A 20 2.32 -9.18 -15.65
CA ALA A 20 1.62 -8.34 -16.62
C ALA A 20 2.21 -6.91 -16.65
N TYR A 21 2.44 -6.33 -15.46
CA TYR A 21 3.09 -5.03 -15.35
C TYR A 21 4.54 -5.04 -15.88
N ALA A 22 5.29 -6.11 -15.61
CA ALA A 22 6.66 -6.25 -16.13
C ALA A 22 6.69 -6.28 -17.68
N VAL A 23 5.72 -6.94 -18.33
CA VAL A 23 5.58 -6.93 -19.80
C VAL A 23 5.30 -5.52 -20.32
N VAL A 24 4.43 -4.75 -19.65
CA VAL A 24 4.13 -3.35 -20.02
C VAL A 24 5.37 -2.47 -19.91
N VAL A 25 6.13 -2.60 -18.82
CA VAL A 25 7.39 -1.87 -18.62
C VAL A 25 8.42 -2.25 -19.68
N ALA A 26 8.57 -3.54 -19.97
CA ALA A 26 9.47 -4.02 -21.02
C ALA A 26 9.06 -3.45 -22.39
N TYR A 27 7.77 -3.47 -22.73
CA TYR A 27 7.27 -2.86 -23.96
C TYR A 27 7.59 -1.36 -24.03
N ALA A 28 7.31 -0.60 -22.97
CA ALA A 28 7.57 0.83 -22.91
C ALA A 28 9.08 1.16 -23.07
N LEU A 29 9.95 0.32 -22.50
CA LEU A 29 11.40 0.40 -22.62
C LEU A 29 11.90 0.08 -24.03
N PHE A 30 11.57 -1.11 -24.54
CA PHE A 30 12.16 -1.62 -25.78
C PHE A 30 11.53 -1.02 -27.03
N VAL A 31 10.24 -0.67 -27.00
CA VAL A 31 9.52 -0.17 -28.18
C VAL A 31 9.48 1.36 -28.18
N HIS A 32 9.17 1.97 -27.05
CA HIS A 32 9.01 3.43 -26.95
C HIS A 32 10.27 4.15 -26.47
N GLY A 33 11.28 3.43 -25.94
CA GLY A 33 12.49 4.04 -25.37
C GLY A 33 12.21 4.90 -24.14
N THR A 34 11.00 4.85 -23.58
CA THR A 34 10.54 5.77 -22.53
C THR A 34 10.27 5.00 -21.25
N LEU A 35 11.32 4.78 -20.46
CA LEU A 35 11.23 4.09 -19.16
C LEU A 35 10.20 4.74 -18.23
N LEU A 36 10.10 6.08 -18.27
CA LEU A 36 9.22 6.85 -17.40
C LEU A 36 7.74 6.46 -17.60
N LEU A 37 7.32 6.13 -18.82
CA LEU A 37 5.94 5.75 -19.13
C LEU A 37 5.56 4.42 -18.46
N GLY A 38 6.51 3.48 -18.41
CA GLY A 38 6.33 2.21 -17.72
C GLY A 38 6.45 2.34 -16.21
N LEU A 39 7.45 3.08 -15.72
CA LEU A 39 7.81 3.12 -14.30
C LEU A 39 6.85 3.99 -13.44
N LEU A 40 6.43 5.13 -13.98
CA LEU A 40 5.59 6.10 -13.27
C LEU A 40 4.30 5.50 -12.70
N PRO A 41 3.48 4.73 -13.46
CA PRO A 41 2.26 4.15 -12.91
C PRO A 41 2.51 3.20 -11.75
N GLY A 42 3.53 2.33 -11.81
CA GLY A 42 3.84 1.44 -10.68
C GLY A 42 4.39 2.21 -9.48
N LEU A 43 5.15 3.28 -9.70
CA LEU A 43 5.60 4.15 -8.61
C LEU A 43 4.41 4.81 -7.91
N ILE A 44 3.43 5.32 -8.67
CA ILE A 44 2.21 5.92 -8.11
C ILE A 44 1.46 4.90 -7.24
N VAL A 45 1.26 3.68 -7.75
CA VAL A 45 0.58 2.60 -7.00
C VAL A 45 1.35 2.25 -5.73
N ALA A 46 2.68 2.13 -5.81
CA ALA A 46 3.52 1.86 -4.64
C ALA A 46 3.42 2.97 -3.60
N CYS A 47 3.57 4.23 -4.00
CA CYS A 47 3.44 5.39 -3.12
C CYS A 47 2.06 5.44 -2.45
N ALA A 48 0.98 5.24 -3.21
CA ALA A 48 -0.38 5.19 -2.67
C ALA A 48 -0.55 4.09 -1.63
N TYR A 49 -0.02 2.89 -1.89
CA TYR A 49 -0.02 1.78 -0.94
C TYR A 49 0.73 2.10 0.34
N PHE A 50 1.94 2.66 0.24
CA PHE A 50 2.72 3.05 1.42
C PHE A 50 2.05 4.15 2.23
N LEU A 51 1.47 5.15 1.56
CA LEU A 51 0.76 6.24 2.23
C LEU A 51 -0.48 5.73 2.96
N TRP A 52 -1.27 4.87 2.32
CA TRP A 52 -2.38 4.18 2.97
C TRP A 52 -1.91 3.39 4.19
N ARG A 53 -0.82 2.64 4.06
CA ARG A 53 -0.28 1.83 5.16
C ARG A 53 0.23 2.68 6.31
N LEU A 54 0.81 3.85 6.01
CA LEU A 54 1.23 4.83 7.00
C LEU A 54 0.04 5.39 7.77
N LEU A 55 -1.02 5.81 7.08
CA LEU A 55 -2.24 6.34 7.72
C LEU A 55 -2.86 5.32 8.68
N VAL A 56 -2.97 4.07 8.24
CA VAL A 56 -3.44 2.96 9.08
C VAL A 56 -2.57 2.78 10.32
N ALA A 57 -1.24 2.86 10.18
CA ALA A 57 -0.33 2.72 11.31
C ALA A 57 -0.48 3.88 12.32
N LEU A 58 -0.68 5.10 11.82
CA LEU A 58 -0.94 6.27 12.66
C LEU A 58 -2.26 6.13 13.42
N GLU A 59 -3.32 5.65 12.77
CA GLU A 59 -4.61 5.38 13.41
C GLU A 59 -4.47 4.35 14.54
N ALA A 60 -3.71 3.27 14.31
CA ALA A 60 -3.45 2.27 15.34
C ALA A 60 -2.68 2.83 16.56
N ILE A 61 -1.77 3.79 16.35
CA ILE A 61 -1.08 4.48 17.45
C ILE A 61 -2.05 5.37 18.22
N ALA A 62 -2.90 6.13 17.52
CA ALA A 62 -3.90 6.99 18.15
C ALA A 62 -4.88 6.19 19.01
N ASP A 63 -5.38 5.06 18.50
CA ASP A 63 -6.21 4.11 19.24
C ASP A 63 -5.49 3.58 20.50
N GLY A 64 -4.19 3.32 20.38
CA GLY A 64 -3.34 2.91 21.50
C GLY A 64 -3.23 3.97 22.60
N VAL A 65 -3.07 5.23 22.23
CA VAL A 65 -3.01 6.37 23.17
C VAL A 65 -4.35 6.57 23.87
N HIS A 66 -5.45 6.53 23.15
CA HIS A 66 -6.79 6.64 23.75
C HIS A 66 -7.05 5.52 24.77
N ARG A 67 -6.64 4.29 24.46
CA ARG A 67 -6.76 3.17 25.40
C ARG A 67 -5.91 3.35 26.68
N LEU A 68 -4.77 4.03 26.60
CA LEU A 68 -3.94 4.33 27.77
C LEU A 68 -4.60 5.42 28.64
N ALA A 69 -5.14 6.47 28.01
CA ALA A 69 -5.89 7.50 28.71
C ALA A 69 -7.13 6.92 29.43
N ASP A 70 -7.91 6.09 28.75
CA ASP A 70 -9.10 5.44 29.32
C ASP A 70 -8.77 4.51 30.50
N ARG A 71 -7.57 3.91 30.53
CA ARG A 71 -7.10 3.12 31.67
C ARG A 71 -6.75 4.01 32.86
N GLN A 72 -6.11 5.13 32.59
CA GLN A 72 -5.69 6.06 33.64
C GLN A 72 -6.85 6.83 34.29
N GLU A 73 -7.97 7.02 33.59
CA GLU A 73 -9.19 7.59 34.19
C GLU A 73 -9.98 6.59 35.04
N ARG A 74 -9.74 5.28 34.87
CA ARG A 74 -10.44 4.22 35.61
C ARG A 74 -9.71 3.78 36.88
N ASP A 75 -8.42 4.07 36.98
CA ASP A 75 -7.57 3.87 38.16
C ASP A 75 -7.59 5.11 39.07
#